data_AF-A0A3M1F6C5-F1
#
_entry.id   AF-A0A3M1F6C5-F1
#
_cell.length_a   1.000
_cell.length_b   1.000
_cell.length_c   1.000
_cell.angle_alpha   90.00
_cell.angle_beta   90.00
_cell.angle_gamma   90.00
#
_symmetry.space_group_name_H-M   'P 1'
#
loop_
_entity.id
_entity.type
_entity.pdbx_description
1 polymer ?
#
loop_
_entity_poly.entity_id
_entity_poly.type
_entity_poly.pdbx_seq_one_letter_code
_entity_poly.pdbx_strand_id
1 'polypeptide(L)'
;MLEGDAEVQARVKRVEKMLRHVCDEDEFPYFVSDAATLFDVCTLTPEEIAERLARHYSRKIGLTELRLPIWRLVDLLDATL
;
A
#
# COMPACT_ATOMS: atom_id res chain seq x y z
N MET A 1 16.50 -16.71 -13.30
CA MET A 1 15.77 -15.89 -12.31
C MET A 1 15.60 -16.75 -11.08
N LEU A 2 16.07 -16.27 -9.93
CA LEU A 2 15.86 -16.96 -8.65
C LEU A 2 14.40 -16.70 -8.24
N GLU A 3 13.72 -17.68 -7.64
CA GLU A 3 12.29 -17.57 -7.27
C GLU A 3 11.98 -16.33 -6.40
N GLY A 4 12.95 -15.90 -5.58
CA GLY A 4 12.83 -14.68 -4.78
C GLY A 4 12.67 -13.39 -5.60
N ASP A 5 13.26 -13.31 -6.79
CA ASP A 5 13.13 -12.13 -7.65
C ASP A 5 11.69 -11.98 -8.17
N ALA A 6 11.04 -13.10 -8.52
CA ALA A 6 9.68 -13.08 -9.04
C ALA A 6 8.67 -12.65 -7.96
N GLU A 7 8.82 -13.14 -6.73
CA GLU A 7 7.97 -12.75 -5.60
C GLU A 7 8.14 -11.26 -5.27
N VAL A 8 9.39 -10.79 -5.20
CA VAL A 8 9.69 -9.38 -4.94
C VAL A 8 9.08 -8.48 -6.01
N GLN A 9 9.26 -8.82 -7.29
CA GLN A 9 8.66 -8.05 -8.40
C GLN A 9 7.13 -8.08 -8.35
N ALA A 10 6.52 -9.20 -7.98
CA ALA A 10 5.08 -9.28 -7.78
C ALA A 10 4.62 -8.38 -6.62
N ARG A 11 5.35 -8.32 -5.51
CA ARG A 11 5.03 -7.43 -4.39
C ARG A 11 5.17 -5.96 -4.77
N VAL A 12 6.22 -5.59 -5.51
CA VAL A 12 6.41 -4.21 -6.02
C VAL A 12 5.21 -3.76 -6.86
N LYS A 13 4.74 -4.59 -7.81
CA LYS A 13 3.56 -4.27 -8.63
C LYS A 13 2.29 -4.06 -7.80
N ARG A 14 2.11 -4.85 -6.74
CA ARG A 14 0.96 -4.73 -5.83
C ARG A 14 1.06 -3.43 -5.00
N VAL A 15 2.25 -3.08 -4.54
CA VAL A 15 2.52 -1.79 -3.87
C VAL A 15 2.21 -0.62 -4.79
N GLU A 16 2.73 -0.62 -6.02
CA GLU A 16 2.45 0.44 -7.00
C GLU A 16 0.94 0.57 -7.27
N LYS A 17 0.24 -0.56 -7.42
CA LYS A 17 -1.21 -0.56 -7.60
C LYS A 17 -1.93 0.06 -6.41
N MET A 18 -1.58 -0.33 -5.18
CA MET A 18 -2.18 0.25 -3.97
C MET A 18 -1.93 1.76 -3.88
N LEU A 19 -0.70 2.20 -4.13
CA LEU A 19 -0.33 3.62 -4.05
C LEU A 19 -1.07 4.46 -5.08
N ARG A 20 -1.35 3.94 -6.29
CA ARG A 20 -2.18 4.64 -7.29
C ARG A 20 -3.62 4.88 -6.85
N HIS A 21 -4.10 4.18 -5.83
CA HIS A 21 -5.43 4.40 -5.26
C HIS A 21 -5.42 5.33 -4.05
N VAL A 22 -4.25 5.60 -3.47
CA VAL A 22 -4.10 6.41 -2.25
C VAL A 22 -3.44 7.74 -2.58
N CYS A 23 -2.29 7.74 -3.23
CA CYS A 23 -1.57 8.95 -3.64
C CYS A 23 -2.18 9.54 -4.91
N ASP A 24 -2.26 10.87 -4.96
CA ASP A 24 -2.56 11.59 -6.19
C ASP A 24 -1.34 11.54 -7.14
N GLU A 25 -1.53 11.76 -8.44
CA GLU A 25 -0.47 11.56 -9.45
C GLU A 25 0.76 12.43 -9.19
N ASP A 26 0.55 13.67 -8.76
CA ASP A 26 1.62 14.62 -8.43
C ASP A 26 2.36 14.30 -7.11
N GLU A 27 1.77 13.45 -6.26
CA GLU A 27 2.32 13.03 -4.96
C GLU A 27 2.86 11.59 -4.99
N PHE A 28 2.87 10.95 -6.16
CA PHE A 28 3.29 9.55 -6.26
C PHE A 28 4.79 9.41 -5.90
N PRO A 29 5.16 8.56 -4.93
CA PRO A 29 6.53 8.48 -4.44
C PRO A 29 7.47 7.85 -5.49
N TYR A 30 8.62 8.48 -5.71
CA TYR A 30 9.70 7.93 -6.56
C TYR A 30 10.41 6.72 -5.92
N PHE A 31 10.40 6.64 -4.60
CA PHE A 31 11.04 5.58 -3.83
C PHE A 31 10.27 5.34 -2.53
N VAL A 32 10.11 4.07 -2.17
CA VAL A 32 9.46 3.62 -0.93
C VAL A 32 10.38 2.63 -0.25
N SER A 33 10.81 2.94 0.97
CA SER A 33 11.64 2.02 1.77
C SER A 33 10.79 0.90 2.39
N ASP A 34 11.42 -0.22 2.78
CA ASP A 34 10.73 -1.33 3.46
C ASP A 34 10.13 -0.96 4.81
N ALA A 35 10.55 0.16 5.41
CA ALA A 35 10.03 0.67 6.67
C ALA A 35 8.94 1.75 6.46
N ALA A 36 8.74 2.24 5.24
CA ALA A 36 7.80 3.31 4.96
C ALA A 36 6.36 2.83 5.14
N THR A 37 5.56 3.69 5.77
CA THR A 37 4.12 3.56 5.95
C THR A 37 3.40 4.50 4.99
N LEU A 38 2.07 4.41 4.91
CA LEU A 38 1.28 5.35 4.09
C LEU A 38 1.42 6.80 4.58
N PHE A 39 1.69 7.02 5.87
CA PHE A 39 1.91 8.36 6.42
C PHE A 39 3.21 9.02 5.96
N ASP A 40 4.16 8.23 5.46
CA ASP A 40 5.45 8.75 4.96
C ASP A 40 5.37 9.17 3.48
N VAL A 41 4.34 8.72 2.75
CA VAL A 41 4.28 8.81 1.28
C VAL A 41 3.00 9.45 0.73
N CYS A 42 2.05 9.83 1.59
CA CYS A 42 0.88 10.60 1.18
C CYS A 42 0.49 11.65 2.22
N THR A 43 -0.17 12.71 1.78
CA THR A 43 -0.58 13.85 2.63
C THR A 43 -1.98 13.71 3.22
N LEU A 44 -2.66 12.61 2.90
CA LEU A 44 -4.04 12.34 3.31
C LEU A 44 -4.17 12.06 4.80
N THR A 45 -5.34 12.37 5.33
CA THR A 45 -5.71 11.95 6.69
C THR A 45 -5.87 10.43 6.77
N PRO A 46 -5.66 9.82 7.96
CA PRO A 46 -5.87 8.39 8.15
C PRO A 46 -7.27 7.92 7.72
N GLU A 47 -8.30 8.74 7.94
CA GLU A 47 -9.69 8.46 7.58
C GLU A 47 -9.88 8.42 6.06
N GLU A 48 -9.28 9.37 5.32
CA GLU A 48 -9.30 9.40 3.85
C GLU A 48 -8.55 8.20 3.26
N ILE A 49 -7.40 7.84 3.82
CA ILE A 49 -6.64 6.66 3.41
C ILE A 49 -7.50 5.40 3.60
N ALA A 50 -8.09 5.23 4.78
CA ALA A 50 -8.94 4.08 5.09
C ALA A 50 -10.15 4.00 4.15
N GLU A 51 -10.78 5.14 3.84
CA GLU A 51 -11.89 5.21 2.90
C GLU A 51 -11.48 4.83 1.48
N ARG A 52 -10.38 5.40 0.96
CA ARG A 52 -9.87 5.09 -0.39
C ARG A 52 -9.53 3.59 -0.52
N LEU A 53 -8.86 3.02 0.47
CA LEU A 53 -8.55 1.59 0.50
C LEU A 53 -9.81 0.72 0.62
N ALA A 54 -10.78 1.11 1.46
CA ALA A 54 -12.02 0.35 1.62
C ALA A 54 -12.86 0.31 0.34
N ARG A 55 -12.88 1.41 -0.44
CA ARG A 55 -13.56 1.45 -1.74
C ARG A 55 -12.94 0.50 -2.76
N HIS A 56 -11.61 0.35 -2.77
CA HIS A 56 -10.93 -0.49 -3.77
C HIS A 56 -10.87 -1.97 -3.36
N TYR A 57 -10.54 -2.25 -2.10
CA TYR A 57 -10.30 -3.61 -1.60
C TYR A 57 -11.53 -4.22 -0.92
N SER A 58 -12.67 -3.51 -0.88
CA SER A 58 -13.93 -3.94 -0.23
C SER A 58 -13.74 -4.41 1.22
N ARG A 59 -12.73 -3.85 1.91
CA ARG A 59 -12.32 -4.23 3.26
C ARG A 59 -12.20 -3.01 4.15
N LYS A 60 -12.73 -3.08 5.36
CA LYS A 60 -12.48 -2.05 6.38
C LYS A 60 -11.04 -2.19 6.88
N ILE A 61 -10.28 -1.11 6.76
CA ILE A 61 -8.92 -1.00 7.28
C ILE A 61 -8.95 -0.07 8.49
N GLY A 62 -8.47 -0.55 9.62
CA GLY A 62 -8.34 0.25 10.83
C GLY A 62 -7.05 1.09 10.82
N LEU A 63 -7.00 2.05 11.74
CA LEU A 63 -5.84 2.93 11.94
C LEU A 63 -4.59 2.15 12.36
N THR A 64 -4.75 1.01 13.01
CA THR A 64 -3.63 0.17 13.45
C THR A 64 -2.94 -0.47 12.23
N GLU A 65 -3.74 -0.94 11.26
CA GLU A 65 -3.22 -1.51 10.02
C GLU A 65 -2.53 -0.47 9.14
N LEU A 66 -2.99 0.79 9.14
CA LEU A 66 -2.35 1.88 8.39
C LEU A 66 -0.93 2.20 8.89
N ARG A 67 -0.59 1.80 10.12
CA ARG A 67 0.76 1.94 10.68
C ARG A 67 1.72 0.83 10.24
N LEU A 68 1.22 -0.18 9.53
CA LEU A 68 2.08 -1.22 8.98
C LEU A 68 2.96 -0.64 7.87
N PRO A 69 4.16 -1.17 7.68
CA PRO A 69 4.91 -0.92 6.46
C PRO A 69 4.08 -1.25 5.23
N ILE A 70 4.23 -0.46 4.17
CA ILE A 70 3.42 -0.54 2.95
C ILE A 70 3.36 -1.96 2.39
N TRP A 71 4.48 -2.67 2.38
CA TRP A 71 4.54 -4.04 1.87
C TRP A 71 3.72 -5.04 2.72
N ARG A 72 3.69 -4.87 4.05
CA ARG A 72 2.85 -5.67 4.96
C ARG A 72 1.38 -5.35 4.80
N LEU A 73 1.05 -4.07 4.60
CA LEU A 73 -0.31 -3.63 4.36
C LEU A 73 -0.85 -4.22 3.06
N VAL A 74 -0.05 -4.20 1.99
CA VAL A 74 -0.40 -4.83 0.71
C VAL A 74 -0.62 -6.33 0.87
N ASP A 75 0.28 -7.04 1.55
CA ASP A 75 0.08 -8.48 1.79
C ASP A 75 -1.19 -8.76 2.62
N LEU A 76 -1.55 -7.89 3.57
CA LEU A 76 -2.80 -7.99 4.34
C LEU A 76 -4.05 -7.75 3.48
N LEU A 77 -3.97 -6.82 2.53
CA LEU A 77 -5.06 -6.52 1.61
C LEU A 77 -5.30 -7.66 0.61
N ASP A 78 -4.23 -8.28 0.12
CA ASP A 78 -4.29 -9.30 -0.94
C ASP A 78 -4.46 -10.74 -0.43
N ALA A 79 -4.20 -11.03 0.86
CA ALA A 79 -4.36 -12.38 1.44
C ALA A 79 -5.81 -12.93 1.46
N THR A 80 -6.76 -12.25 0.81
CA THR A 80 -8.18 -12.58 0.81
C THR A 80 -8.76 -12.77 -0.59
N LEU A 81 -7.91 -12.77 -1.64
CA LEU A 81 -8.27 -13.06 -3.03
C LEU A 81 -7.85 -14.47 -3.44
#